data_AF-W7QIM2-F1
#
_entry.id   AF-W7QIM2-F1
#
_cell.length_a   1.000
_cell.length_b   1.000
_cell.length_c   1.000
_cell.angle_alpha   90.00
_cell.angle_beta   90.00
_cell.angle_gamma   90.00
#
_symmetry.space_group_name_H-M   'P 1'
#
loop_
_entity.id
_entity.type
_entity.pdbx_description
1 polymer ?
#
loop_
_entity_poly.entity_id
_entity_poly.type
_entity_poly.pdbx_seq_one_letter_code
_entity_poly.pdbx_strand_id
1 'polypeptide(L)' 'MLSKENQQLLRVIAEQQPQSVTELAMLTGRAVSDVSRTLKTLGEYNLVEMTTSQNGLAVKPRYQSMLLLIQPLE' A
#
# COMPACT_ATOMS: atom_id res chain seq x y z
N MET A 1 4.27 -13.73 7.36
CA MET A 1 5.08 -13.08 6.29
C MET A 1 4.15 -12.31 5.37
N LEU A 2 4.56 -11.14 4.89
CA LEU A 2 3.80 -10.40 3.87
C LEU A 2 3.68 -11.25 2.60
N SER A 3 2.46 -11.49 2.12
CA SER A 3 2.24 -12.18 0.83
C SER A 3 2.81 -11.36 -0.33
N LYS A 4 3.20 -12.00 -1.44
CA LYS A 4 3.71 -11.31 -2.64
C LYS A 4 2.81 -10.16 -3.10
N GLU A 5 1.49 -10.33 -3.02
CA GLU A 5 0.52 -9.29 -3.38
C GLU A 5 0.56 -8.08 -2.46
N ASN A 6 0.77 -8.27 -1.16
CA ASN A 6 0.91 -7.18 -0.20
C ASN A 6 2.26 -6.47 -0.33
N GLN A 7 3.31 -7.22 -0.68
CA GLN A 7 4.62 -6.65 -1.02
C GLN A 7 4.54 -5.77 -2.26
N GLN A 8 3.88 -6.25 -3.32
CA GLN A 8 3.64 -5.48 -4.54
C GLN A 8 2.78 -4.23 -4.26
N LEU A 9 1.75 -4.35 -3.44
CA LEU A 9 0.92 -3.21 -3.02
C LEU A 9 1.76 -2.13 -2.31
N LEU A 10 2.61 -2.52 -1.35
CA LEU A 10 3.51 -1.58 -0.67
C LEU A 10 4.50 -0.93 -1.64
N ARG A 11 5.02 -1.68 -2.61
CA ARG A 11 5.90 -1.16 -3.66
C ARG A 11 5.22 -0.11 -4.51
N VAL A 12 4.01 -0.39 -5.01
CA VAL A 12 3.23 0.58 -5.81
C VAL A 12 2.92 1.83 -5.00
N ILE A 13 2.58 1.70 -3.71
CA ILE A 13 2.37 2.85 -2.82
C ILE A 13 3.64 3.72 -2.72
N ALA A 14 4.81 3.10 -2.60
CA ALA A 14 6.09 3.80 -2.48
C ALA A 14 6.54 4.45 -3.80
N GLU A 15 6.42 3.75 -4.92
CA GLU A 15 6.88 4.21 -6.24
C GLU A 15 5.94 5.24 -6.87
N GLN A 16 4.62 5.02 -6.76
CA GLN A 16 3.61 5.81 -7.49
C GLN A 16 2.87 6.83 -6.60
N GLN A 17 2.96 6.71 -5.27
CA GLN A 17 2.29 7.60 -4.31
C GLN A 17 0.81 7.89 -4.67
N PRO A 18 -0.02 6.84 -4.82
CA PRO A 18 -1.40 7.00 -5.27
C PRO A 18 -2.19 7.90 -4.31
N GLN A 19 -3.05 8.73 -4.89
CA GLN A 19 -3.86 9.72 -4.19
C GLN A 19 -5.22 9.14 -3.77
N SER A 20 -5.55 7.91 -4.16
CA SER A 20 -6.76 7.22 -3.74
C SER A 20 -6.60 5.69 -3.65
N VAL A 21 -7.45 5.04 -2.84
CA VAL A 21 -7.56 3.57 -2.79
C VAL A 21 -7.98 3.00 -4.15
N THR A 22 -8.84 3.70 -4.87
CA THR A 22 -9.30 3.29 -6.21
C THR A 22 -8.14 3.30 -7.21
N GLU A 23 -7.31 4.34 -7.18
CA GLU A 23 -6.10 4.42 -8.01
C GLU A 23 -5.11 3.31 -7.67
N LEU A 24 -4.86 3.08 -6.39
CA LEU A 24 -4.00 1.97 -5.95
C LEU A 24 -4.55 0.61 -6.41
N ALA A 25 -5.87 0.41 -6.37
CA ALA A 25 -6.52 -0.79 -6.85
C ALA A 25 -6.34 -0.98 -8.36
N MET A 26 -6.48 0.09 -9.15
CA MET A 26 -6.22 0.06 -10.60
C MET A 26 -4.74 -0.27 -10.89
N LEU A 27 -3.79 0.37 -10.20
CA LEU A 27 -2.35 0.17 -10.38
C LEU A 27 -1.90 -1.25 -9.99
N THR A 28 -2.58 -1.87 -9.02
CA THR A 28 -2.27 -3.22 -8.55
C THR A 28 -3.11 -4.31 -9.22
N GLY A 29 -4.11 -3.94 -10.04
CA GLY A 29 -5.05 -4.88 -10.66
C GLY A 29 -5.94 -5.62 -9.65
N ARG A 30 -6.13 -5.07 -8.44
CA ARG A 30 -6.89 -5.69 -7.35
C ARG A 30 -8.27 -5.05 -7.21
N ALA A 31 -9.20 -5.77 -6.59
CA ALA A 31 -10.48 -5.17 -6.21
C ALA A 31 -10.28 -4.10 -5.13
N VAL A 32 -11.00 -2.97 -5.23
CA VAL A 32 -10.94 -1.85 -4.27
C VAL A 32 -11.23 -2.33 -2.83
N SER A 33 -12.17 -3.27 -2.67
CA SER A 33 -12.51 -3.88 -1.38
C SER A 33 -11.35 -4.64 -0.74
N ASP A 34 -10.55 -5.36 -1.53
CA ASP A 34 -9.40 -6.13 -1.04
C ASP A 34 -8.24 -5.21 -0.66
N VAL A 35 -8.00 -4.19 -1.47
CA VAL A 35 -7.01 -3.14 -1.18
C VAL A 35 -7.38 -2.41 0.10
N SER A 36 -8.63 -1.98 0.24
CA SER A 36 -9.10 -1.29 1.44
C SER A 36 -8.95 -2.13 2.72
N ARG A 37 -9.31 -3.42 2.67
CA ARG A 37 -9.10 -4.34 3.80
C ARG A 37 -7.62 -4.51 4.14
N THR A 38 -6.78 -4.66 3.12
CA THR A 38 -5.32 -4.79 3.28
C THR A 38 -4.73 -3.51 3.91
N LEU A 39 -5.10 -2.34 3.41
CA LEU A 39 -4.65 -1.05 3.94
C LEU A 39 -5.07 -0.83 5.39
N LYS A 40 -6.30 -1.24 5.76
CA LYS A 40 -6.77 -1.19 7.14
C LYS A 40 -5.86 -2.02 8.05
N THR A 41 -5.60 -3.27 7.69
CA THR A 41 -4.70 -4.16 8.45
C THR A 41 -3.27 -3.59 8.51
N LEU A 42 -2.71 -3.13 7.38
CA LEU A 42 -1.38 -2.52 7.36
C LEU A 42 -1.30 -1.23 8.19
N GLY A 43 -2.40 -0.46 8.26
CA GLY A 43 -2.53 0.72 9.11
C GLY A 43 -2.58 0.39 10.59
N GLU A 44 -3.28 -0.67 10.98
CA GLU A 44 -3.28 -1.19 12.37
C GLU A 44 -1.87 -1.61 12.82
N TYR A 45 -1.06 -2.15 11.90
CA TYR A 45 0.35 -2.45 12.14
C TYR A 45 1.30 -1.24 11.97
N ASN A 46 0.78 -0.02 11.81
CA ASN A 46 1.55 1.22 11.59
C ASN A 46 2.51 1.18 10.38
N LEU A 47 2.22 0.33 9.38
CA LEU A 47 3.06 0.17 8.18
C LEU A 47 2.73 1.20 7.10
N VAL A 48 1.45 1.60 7.03
CA VAL A 48 0.96 2.62 6.10
C VAL A 48 0.18 3.67 6.86
N GLU A 49 0.24 4.89 6.36
CA GLU A 49 -0.52 6.02 6.81
C GLU A 49 -1.53 6.40 5.72
N MET A 50 -2.79 6.48 6.11
CA MET A 50 -3.86 6.94 5.25
C MET A 50 -4.19 8.38 5.62
N THR A 51 -4.05 9.29 4.66
CA THR A 51 -4.34 10.71 4.84
C THR A 51 -5.44 11.14 3.89
N THR A 52 -6.34 11.99 4.36
CA THR A 52 -7.39 12.56 3.52
C THR A 52 -6.77 13.65 2.64
N SER A 53 -6.79 13.44 1.33
CA SER A 53 -6.38 14.40 0.30
C SER A 53 -7.61 15.00 -0.38
N GLN A 54 -7.41 16.08 -1.14
CA GLN A 54 -8.48 16.80 -1.85
C GLN A 54 -9.26 15.90 -2.83
N ASN A 55 -8.64 14.82 -3.32
CA ASN A 55 -9.22 13.88 -4.28
C ASN A 55 -9.59 12.51 -3.67
N GLY A 56 -9.52 12.35 -2.35
CA GLY A 56 -9.84 11.09 -1.66
C GLY A 56 -8.80 10.66 -0.63
N LEU A 57 -8.79 9.38 -0.28
CA LEU A 57 -7.90 8.82 0.73
C LEU A 57 -6.52 8.49 0.12
N ALA A 58 -5.53 9.34 0.34
CA ALA A 58 -4.15 9.10 -0.06
C ALA A 58 -3.46 8.12 0.91
N VAL A 59 -2.56 7.30 0.38
CA VAL A 59 -1.86 6.28 1.17
C VAL A 59 -0.36 6.48 1.02
N LYS A 60 0.36 6.50 2.15
CA LYS A 60 1.82 6.59 2.19
C LYS A 60 2.42 5.50 3.08
N PRO A 61 3.58 4.93 2.75
CA PRO A 61 4.25 3.99 3.63
C PRO A 61 4.96 4.75 4.74
N ARG A 62 4.81 4.29 6.00
CA ARG A 62 5.47 4.93 7.15
C ARG A 62 6.93 4.53 7.30
N TYR A 63 7.26 3.31 6.90
CA TYR A 63 8.62 2.77 6.95
C TYR A 63 9.14 2.45 5.55
N GLN A 64 9.76 3.44 4.90
CA GLN A 64 10.40 3.25 3.59
C GLN A 64 11.53 2.21 3.67
N SER A 65 12.26 2.16 4.79
CA SER A 65 13.32 1.18 5.05
C SER A 65 12.81 -0.27 5.12
N MET A 66 11.52 -0.50 5.39
CA MET A 66 10.94 -1.84 5.40
C MET A 66 10.82 -2.42 3.98
N LEU A 67 10.71 -1.59 2.93
CA LEU A 67 10.73 -2.07 1.54
C LEU A 67 12.06 -2.74 1.14
N LEU A 68 13.16 -2.39 1.83
CA LEU A 68 14.46 -3.05 1.67
C LEU A 68 14.47 -4.49 2.25
N LEU A 69 13.61 -4.76 3.23
CA LEU A 69 13.44 -6.09 3.84
C LEU A 69 12.47 -6.99 3.04
N ILE A 70 11.74 -6.40 2.10
CA ILE A 70 10.76 -7.05 1.25
C ILE A 70 11.38 -7.44 -0.11
N GLN A 71 12.64 -7.06 -0.37
CA GLN A 71 13.37 -7.54 -1.54
C GLN A 71 13.45 -9.08 -1.51
N PRO A 72 13.29 -9.76 -2.66
CA PRO A 72 13.41 -11.21 -2.68
C PRO A 72 14.83 -11.60 -2.24
N LEU A 73 14.91 -12.51 -1.26
CA LEU A 73 16.04 -13.41 -1.18
C LEU A 73 16.00 -14.20 -2.50
N GLU A 74 16.95 -13.95 -3.39
CA GLU A 74 17.15 -14.77 -4.59
C GLU A 74 17.21 -16.26 -4.25
#